data_AF-A0A1F5EGW9-F1
#
_entry.id   AF-A0A1F5EGW9-F1
#
_cell.length_a   1.000
_cell.length_b   1.000
_cell.length_c   1.000
_cell.angle_alpha   90.00
_cell.angle_beta   90.00
_cell.angle_gamma   90.00
#
_symmetry.space_group_name_H-M   'P 1'
#
loop_
_entity.id
_entity.type
_entity.pdbx_description
1 polymer ?
#
loop_
_entity_poly.entity_id
_entity_poly.type
_entity_poly.pdbx_seq_one_letter_code
_entity_poly.pdbx_strand_id
1 'polypeptide(L)'
;MIPSKKIQELRSKTGVGVMDCKKALEEAKGDFKKAEEILKKSGAMKALKKADREVSQGIIESYIHDNKVAVLLELNCETDFVARNSEFKELAHDIAMQIVSMK
;
A
#
# COMPACT_ATOMS: atom_id res chain seq x y z
N MET A 1 24.84 -15.38 -2.51
CA MET A 1 23.67 -15.83 -1.72
C MET A 1 23.35 -14.75 -0.69
N ILE A 2 22.15 -14.17 -0.73
CA ILE A 2 21.73 -13.12 0.22
C ILE A 2 21.33 -13.79 1.56
N PRO A 3 21.84 -13.33 2.71
CA PRO A 3 21.45 -13.87 4.02
C PRO A 3 19.94 -13.71 4.30
N SER A 4 19.33 -14.75 4.88
CA SER A 4 17.90 -14.76 5.25
C SER A 4 17.50 -13.59 6.16
N LYS A 5 18.39 -13.20 7.08
CA LYS A 5 18.18 -12.07 7.98
C LYS A 5 17.96 -10.74 7.23
N LYS A 6 18.70 -10.50 6.14
CA LYS A 6 18.52 -9.28 5.32
C LYS A 6 17.18 -9.28 4.60
N ILE A 7 16.73 -10.44 4.12
CA ILE A 7 15.42 -10.59 3.47
C ILE A 7 14.30 -10.31 4.48
N GLN A 8 14.42 -10.84 5.70
CA GLN A 8 13.46 -10.59 6.78
C GLN A 8 13.41 -9.11 7.15
N GLU A 9 14.57 -8.46 7.30
CA GLU A 9 14.66 -7.04 7.63
C GLU A 9 13.97 -6.16 6.57
N LEU A 10 14.25 -6.40 5.28
CA LEU A 10 13.61 -5.66 4.19
C LEU A 10 12.09 -5.92 4.13
N ARG A 11 11.65 -7.15 4.36
CA ARG A 11 10.23 -7.49 4.43
C ARG A 11 9.54 -6.79 5.59
N SER A 12 10.12 -6.79 6.79
CA SER A 12 9.52 -6.13 7.95
C SER A 12 9.36 -4.62 7.76
N LYS A 13 10.27 -3.99 7.01
CA LYS A 13 10.17 -2.56 6.68
C LYS A 13 9.15 -2.25 5.59
N THR A 14 9.02 -3.10 4.59
CA THR A 14 8.25 -2.79 3.37
C THR A 14 6.90 -3.50 3.29
N GLY A 15 6.68 -4.55 4.09
CA GLY A 15 5.51 -5.42 3.99
C GLY A 15 5.48 -6.30 2.73
N VAL A 16 6.48 -6.20 1.85
CA VAL A 16 6.49 -6.88 0.55
C VAL A 16 6.81 -8.38 0.72
N GLY A 17 6.28 -9.22 -0.17
CA GLY A 17 6.49 -10.66 -0.16
C GLY A 17 7.96 -11.07 -0.13
N VAL A 18 8.26 -12.19 0.54
CA VAL A 18 9.63 -12.70 0.78
C VAL A 18 10.44 -12.85 -0.51
N MET A 19 9.80 -13.40 -1.55
CA MET A 19 10.48 -13.65 -2.84
C MET A 19 10.81 -12.37 -3.59
N ASP A 20 9.93 -11.37 -3.53
CA ASP A 20 10.19 -10.07 -4.15
C ASP A 20 11.33 -9.34 -3.42
N CYS A 21 11.34 -9.38 -2.07
CA CYS A 21 12.44 -8.84 -1.27
C CYS A 21 13.77 -9.53 -1.60
N LYS A 22 13.76 -10.86 -1.76
CA LYS A 22 14.96 -11.62 -2.15
C LYS A 22 15.46 -11.19 -3.53
N LYS A 23 14.58 -11.14 -4.53
CA LYS A 23 14.94 -10.72 -5.90
C LYS A 23 15.49 -9.30 -5.93
N ALA A 24 14.83 -8.37 -5.24
CA ALA A 24 15.28 -6.99 -5.13
C ALA A 24 16.67 -6.88 -4.49
N LEU A 25 16.94 -7.65 -3.42
CA LEU A 25 18.26 -7.70 -2.79
C LEU A 25 19.32 -8.36 -3.68
N GLU A 26 18.96 -9.35 -4.49
CA GLU A 26 19.87 -9.99 -5.46
C GLU A 26 20.24 -9.00 -6.59
N GLU A 27 19.26 -8.31 -7.17
CA GLU A 27 19.46 -7.26 -8.19
C GLU A 27 20.24 -6.05 -7.64
N ALA A 28 19.98 -5.69 -6.38
CA ALA A 28 20.70 -4.63 -5.68
C ALA A 28 22.08 -5.07 -5.15
N LYS A 29 22.50 -6.33 -5.35
CA LYS A 29 23.75 -6.89 -4.82
C LYS A 29 23.89 -6.71 -3.29
N GLY A 30 22.78 -6.75 -2.57
CA GLY A 30 22.71 -6.63 -1.11
C GLY A 30 22.64 -5.21 -0.55
N ASP A 31 22.50 -4.19 -1.40
CA ASP A 31 22.24 -2.79 -1.02
C ASP A 31 20.75 -2.60 -0.70
N PHE A 32 20.45 -2.14 0.52
CA PHE A 32 19.08 -1.95 0.99
C PHE A 32 18.36 -0.79 0.32
N LYS A 33 19.02 0.37 0.14
CA LYS A 33 18.38 1.54 -0.46
C LYS A 33 18.00 1.27 -1.90
N LYS A 34 18.92 0.64 -2.63
CA LYS A 34 18.67 0.24 -4.02
C LYS A 34 17.59 -0.85 -4.12
N ALA A 35 17.56 -1.79 -3.18
CA ALA A 35 16.48 -2.79 -3.12
C ALA A 35 15.10 -2.15 -2.86
N GLU A 36 15.01 -1.17 -1.95
CA GLU A 36 13.78 -0.42 -1.70
C GLU A 36 13.29 0.33 -2.95
N GLU A 37 14.19 0.97 -3.70
CA GLU A 37 13.83 1.61 -4.98
C GLU A 37 13.31 0.60 -6.02
N ILE A 38 13.95 -0.57 -6.12
CA ILE A 38 13.50 -1.65 -7.01
C ILE A 38 12.10 -2.14 -6.59
N LEU A 39 11.88 -2.33 -5.28
CA LEU A 39 10.57 -2.72 -4.75
C LEU A 39 9.51 -1.66 -5.05
N LYS A 40 9.83 -0.37 -4.90
CA LYS A 40 8.90 0.72 -5.22
C LYS A 40 8.50 0.73 -6.70
N LYS A 41 9.47 0.61 -7.61
CA LYS A 41 9.23 0.54 -9.06
C LYS A 41 8.41 -0.70 -9.44
N SER A 42 8.76 -1.87 -8.89
CA SER A 42 8.04 -3.11 -9.17
C SER A 42 6.63 -3.12 -8.57
N GLY A 43 6.42 -2.48 -7.42
CA GLY A 43 5.11 -2.27 -6.81
C GLY A 43 4.19 -1.45 -7.71
N ALA A 44 4.68 -0.34 -8.27
CA ALA A 44 3.93 0.47 -9.23
C ALA A 44 3.52 -0.34 -10.48
N MET A 45 4.43 -1.14 -11.04
CA MET A 45 4.10 -2.02 -12.17
C MET A 45 3.06 -3.10 -11.81
N LYS A 46 3.11 -3.65 -10.59
CA LYS A 46 2.11 -4.62 -10.13
C LYS A 46 0.75 -3.97 -9.95
N ALA A 47 0.69 -2.74 -9.45
CA ALA A 47 -0.55 -1.98 -9.35
C ALA A 47 -1.17 -1.74 -10.73
N LEU A 48 -0.36 -1.31 -11.71
CA LEU A 48 -0.81 -1.12 -13.10
C LEU A 48 -1.40 -2.40 -13.71
N LYS A 49 -0.76 -3.55 -13.49
CA LYS A 49 -1.27 -4.86 -13.96
C LYS A 49 -2.59 -5.29 -13.30
N LYS A 50 -2.98 -4.65 -12.21
CA LYS A 50 -4.22 -4.93 -11.48
C LYS A 50 -5.30 -3.87 -11.72
N ALA A 51 -5.01 -2.82 -12.48
CA ALA A 51 -5.93 -1.69 -12.66
C ALA A 51 -7.26 -2.09 -13.31
N ASP A 52 -7.24 -3.09 -14.20
CA ASP A 52 -8.43 -3.56 -14.91
C ASP A 52 -9.22 -4.62 -14.13
N ARG A 53 -8.81 -4.94 -12.89
CA ARG A 53 -9.55 -5.91 -12.08
C ARG A 53 -10.83 -5.28 -11.55
N GLU A 54 -11.90 -6.05 -11.62
CA GLU A 54 -13.16 -5.65 -11.01
C GLU A 54 -13.02 -5.62 -9.48
N VAL A 55 -13.46 -4.50 -8.89
CA VAL A 55 -13.47 -4.28 -7.44
C VAL A 55 -14.91 -3.95 -7.02
N SER A 56 -15.58 -4.91 -6.40
CA SER A 56 -17.00 -4.79 -5.99
C SER A 56 -17.21 -4.72 -4.49
N GLN A 57 -16.13 -4.82 -3.70
CA GLN A 57 -16.14 -4.65 -2.25
C GLN A 57 -15.43 -3.35 -1.89
N GLY A 58 -15.56 -2.89 -0.66
CA GLY A 58 -14.94 -1.63 -0.24
C GLY A 58 -15.48 -1.10 1.08
N ILE A 59 -15.15 0.14 1.38
CA ILE A 59 -15.67 0.89 2.51
C ILE A 59 -16.12 2.29 2.08
N ILE A 60 -17.13 2.79 2.78
CA ILE A 60 -17.51 4.20 2.75
C ILE A 60 -16.95 4.84 4.01
N GLU A 61 -16.06 5.81 3.83
CA GLU A 61 -15.49 6.61 4.91
C GLU A 61 -16.08 8.01 4.90
N SER A 62 -16.47 8.51 6.08
CA SER A 62 -16.97 9.87 6.25
C SER A 62 -16.09 10.63 7.22
N TYR A 63 -15.61 11.80 6.81
CA TYR A 63 -14.82 12.68 7.65
C TYR A 63 -15.43 14.08 7.69
N ILE A 64 -15.56 14.64 8.89
CA ILE A 64 -16.07 16.01 9.11
C ILE A 64 -15.00 16.81 9.84
N HIS A 65 -14.57 17.90 9.20
CA HIS A 65 -13.63 18.85 9.76
C HIS A 65 -14.36 20.07 10.30
N ASP A 66 -14.25 20.29 11.60
CA ASP A 66 -14.78 21.46 12.34
C ASP A 66 -16.26 21.77 12.08
N ASN A 67 -17.10 20.75 11.80
CA ASN A 67 -18.51 20.91 11.41
C ASN A 67 -18.75 21.87 10.23
N LYS A 68 -17.72 22.14 9.42
CA LYS A 68 -17.77 23.09 8.28
C LYS A 68 -17.63 22.38 6.94
N VAL A 69 -16.74 21.40 6.87
CA VAL A 69 -16.44 20.66 5.65
C VAL A 69 -16.59 19.18 5.94
N ALA A 70 -17.37 18.49 5.12
CA ALA A 70 -17.54 17.05 5.19
C ALA A 70 -17.10 16.40 3.88
N VAL A 71 -16.48 15.24 3.99
CA VAL A 71 -16.10 14.37 2.88
C VAL A 71 -16.76 13.02 3.08
N LEU A 72 -17.27 12.47 1.98
CA LEU A 72 -17.68 11.09 1.87
C LEU A 72 -16.81 10.45 0.78
N LEU A 73 -16.10 9.38 1.14
CA LEU A 73 -15.17 8.67 0.27
C LEU A 73 -15.62 7.22 0.13
N GLU A 74 -15.75 6.76 -1.12
CA GLU A 74 -15.84 5.33 -1.43
C GLU A 74 -14.46 4.82 -1.83
N LEU A 75 -13.94 3.85 -1.08
CA LEU A 75 -12.67 3.19 -1.37
C LEU A 75 -12.90 1.69 -1.61
N ASN A 76 -12.71 1.27 -2.87
CA ASN A 76 -13.01 -0.08 -3.32
C ASN A 76 -11.78 -1.02 -3.31
N CYS A 77 -12.05 -2.31 -3.12
CA CYS A 77 -11.09 -3.41 -3.12
C CYS A 77 -11.73 -4.71 -3.66
N GLU A 78 -10.90 -5.74 -3.90
CA GLU A 78 -11.38 -7.01 -4.48
C GLU A 78 -12.23 -7.84 -3.50
N THR A 79 -11.93 -7.81 -2.19
CA THR A 79 -12.58 -8.70 -1.19
C THR A 79 -12.97 -7.96 0.09
N ASP A 80 -13.97 -8.49 0.79
CA ASP A 80 -14.44 -7.94 2.07
C ASP A 80 -13.40 -8.08 3.20
N PHE A 81 -12.55 -9.10 3.14
CA PHE A 81 -11.43 -9.25 4.07
C PHE A 81 -10.46 -8.07 4.03
N VAL A 82 -10.19 -7.51 2.83
CA VAL A 82 -9.35 -6.31 2.70
C VAL A 82 -10.08 -5.09 3.25
N ALA A 83 -11.35 -4.90 2.90
CA ALA A 83 -12.18 -3.81 3.42
C ALA A 83 -12.22 -3.75 4.97
N ARG A 84 -12.13 -4.91 5.63
CA ARG A 84 -12.17 -5.01 7.10
C ARG A 84 -10.80 -4.82 7.78
N ASN A 85 -9.70 -4.83 7.03
CA ASN A 85 -8.35 -4.62 7.57
C ASN A 85 -8.22 -3.20 8.16
N SER A 86 -7.61 -3.09 9.33
CA SER A 86 -7.33 -1.81 9.99
C SER A 86 -6.50 -0.87 9.12
N GLU A 87 -5.49 -1.38 8.42
CA GLU A 87 -4.61 -0.58 7.54
C GLU A 87 -5.41 0.01 6.35
N PHE A 88 -6.40 -0.73 5.85
CA PHE A 88 -7.24 -0.24 4.75
C PHE A 88 -8.22 0.85 5.21
N LYS A 89 -8.76 0.71 6.43
CA LYS A 89 -9.60 1.74 7.06
C LYS A 89 -8.82 3.01 7.37
N GLU A 90 -7.61 2.86 7.90
CA GLU A 90 -6.70 3.99 8.16
C GLU A 90 -6.36 4.72 6.85
N LEU A 91 -6.06 3.98 5.78
CA LEU A 91 -5.83 4.58 4.47
C LEU A 91 -7.04 5.40 3.98
N ALA A 92 -8.27 4.88 4.09
CA ALA A 92 -9.45 5.62 3.68
C ALA A 92 -9.65 6.89 4.52
N HIS A 93 -9.42 6.80 5.82
CA HIS A 93 -9.47 7.95 6.73
C HIS A 93 -8.46 9.03 6.34
N ASP A 94 -7.22 8.65 6.12
CA ASP A 94 -6.14 9.55 5.71
C ASP A 94 -6.44 10.23 4.37
N ILE A 95 -6.97 9.48 3.40
CA ILE A 95 -7.41 10.05 2.12
C ILE A 95 -8.55 11.05 2.34
N ALA A 96 -9.54 10.72 3.16
CA ALA A 96 -10.67 11.62 3.44
C ALA A 96 -10.20 12.92 4.12
N MET A 97 -9.28 12.84 5.08
CA MET A 97 -8.63 14.00 5.69
C MET A 97 -7.84 14.82 4.67
N GLN A 98 -7.08 14.16 3.79
CA GLN A 98 -6.30 14.83 2.76
C GLN A 98 -7.19 15.55 1.74
N ILE A 99 -8.34 14.99 1.37
CA ILE A 99 -9.31 15.66 0.48
C ILE A 99 -9.81 16.97 1.12
N VAL A 100 -10.03 16.99 2.43
CA VAL A 100 -10.39 18.23 3.14
C VAL A 100 -9.25 19.24 3.11
N SER A 101 -7.99 18.82 3.30
CA SER A 101 -6.84 19.72 3.37
C SER A 101 -6.43 20.33 2.03
N MET A 102 -6.81 19.71 0.91
CA MET A 102 -6.52 20.18 -0.44
C MET A 102 -7.44 21.32 -0.93
N LYS A 103 -8.41 21.75 -0.09
CA LYS A 103 -9.31 22.86 -0.38
C LYS A 103 -8.80 24.21 0.13
#